data_AF-P53844-F1
#
_entry.id   AF-P53844-F1
#
_cell.length_a   1.000
_cell.length_b   1.000
_cell.length_c   1.000
_cell.angle_alpha   90.00
_cell.angle_beta   90.00
_cell.angle_gamma   90.00
#
_symmetry.space_group_name_H-M   'P 1'
#
loop_
_entity.id
_entity.type
_entity.pdbx_description
1 polymer ?
#
loop_
_entity_poly.entity_id
_entity_poly.type
_entity_poly.pdbx_seq_one_letter_code
_entity_poly.pdbx_strand_id
1 'polypeptide(L)'
;MGLFSRKRDHTPAVPKEKLIPCDKIFLDPPAKYGNAPLLEPISEDQNEKYRAVLRHFQDDDLKLPENLNDLDNGTHANDRPLSDWEKFWLSRECFLRYLRANKWNTANAIKGLTKTLVWRREIGLTHGKEDKDPLTADKVAVENETGKQVILGFDNAKRPLYYMKNGRQNTESSFRQVQELVYMMETATTVAPQGVEKITVLVDFKSYKEPGIITDKAPPISIARMCLNVMQDHYPERLAKCVLINIPWFAWAFLKMMYPFLDPATKAKAIFDEPFENHIEPSQLDALYNGLLDFKYKHEVYWPDMVKKVDDLRLKRFDRFLKFGGIVGLSEYDTKGQHDELKYPVDMVI
;
A
#
# COMPACT_ATOMS: atom_id res chain seq x y z
N MET A 1 -9.33 2.47 -33.84
CA MET A 1 -8.10 3.31 -33.81
C MET A 1 -7.07 2.55 -33.01
N GLY A 2 -5.93 2.21 -33.61
CA GLY A 2 -4.95 1.33 -32.97
C GLY A 2 -4.40 1.95 -31.69
N LEU A 3 -4.10 1.12 -30.70
CA LEU A 3 -3.36 1.44 -29.46
C LEU A 3 -1.97 2.07 -29.71
N PHE A 4 -1.62 2.39 -30.96
CA PHE A 4 -0.26 2.55 -31.42
C PHE A 4 -0.16 3.84 -32.25
N SER A 5 0.58 4.81 -31.70
CA SER A 5 0.89 6.13 -32.26
C SER A 5 -0.06 7.27 -31.88
N ARG A 6 0.27 7.93 -30.76
CA ARG A 6 0.12 9.38 -30.62
C ARG A 6 1.48 9.98 -30.31
N LYS A 7 1.89 10.96 -31.12
CA LYS A 7 3.01 11.87 -30.80
C LYS A 7 2.66 12.61 -29.50
N ARG A 8 3.63 12.75 -28.59
CA ARG A 8 3.47 13.60 -27.40
C ARG A 8 3.48 15.05 -27.85
N ASP A 9 2.37 15.74 -27.64
CA ASP A 9 2.36 17.20 -27.66
C ASP A 9 3.25 17.70 -26.50
N HIS A 10 4.13 18.63 -26.83
CA HIS A 10 5.04 19.23 -25.87
C HIS A 10 4.21 20.20 -25.01
N THR A 11 3.69 19.72 -23.87
CA THR A 11 3.00 20.59 -22.92
C THR A 11 3.95 21.68 -22.42
N PRO A 12 3.58 22.97 -22.48
CA PRO A 12 4.43 24.05 -22.01
C PRO A 12 4.66 23.92 -20.50
N ALA A 13 5.91 24.11 -20.07
CA ALA A 13 6.29 24.05 -18.66
C ALA A 13 5.49 25.06 -17.84
N VAL A 14 4.96 24.62 -16.70
CA VAL A 14 4.24 25.48 -15.75
C VAL A 14 5.15 26.65 -15.33
N PRO A 15 4.65 27.91 -15.33
CA PRO A 15 5.41 29.05 -14.84
C PRO A 15 5.96 28.82 -13.42
N LYS A 16 7.23 29.15 -13.18
CA LYS A 16 7.91 28.84 -11.91
C LYS A 16 7.19 29.43 -10.70
N GLU A 17 6.54 30.59 -10.88
CA GLU A 17 5.78 31.29 -9.84
C GLU A 17 4.54 30.51 -9.36
N LYS A 18 4.05 29.55 -10.16
CA LYS A 18 2.91 28.69 -9.78
C LYS A 18 3.32 27.39 -9.12
N LEU A 19 4.61 27.08 -9.11
CA LEU A 19 5.12 25.86 -8.50
C LEU A 19 5.08 25.96 -6.97
N ILE A 20 4.74 24.86 -6.33
CA ILE A 20 4.66 24.69 -4.89
C ILE A 20 5.91 23.91 -4.46
N PRO A 21 6.89 24.56 -3.80
CA PRO A 21 8.08 23.87 -3.33
C PRO A 21 7.72 22.76 -2.33
N CYS A 22 8.23 21.55 -2.53
CA CYS A 22 8.09 20.47 -1.56
C CYS A 22 9.25 19.46 -1.66
N ASP A 23 9.63 18.89 -0.53
CA ASP A 23 10.68 17.87 -0.42
C ASP A 23 10.36 16.81 0.65
N LYS A 24 9.12 16.82 1.14
CA LYS A 24 8.63 16.08 2.31
C LYS A 24 7.29 15.40 2.01
N ILE A 25 6.95 14.36 2.78
CA ILE A 25 5.68 13.66 2.60
C ILE A 25 4.50 14.51 3.09
N PHE A 26 3.36 14.39 2.40
CA PHE A 26 2.07 14.89 2.84
C PHE A 26 1.30 13.78 3.55
N LEU A 27 0.78 14.05 4.75
CA LEU A 27 -0.05 13.10 5.50
C LEU A 27 -1.55 13.31 5.32
N ASP A 28 -1.96 14.51 4.92
CA ASP A 28 -3.37 14.87 4.83
C ASP A 28 -3.73 15.28 3.40
N PRO A 29 -4.88 14.81 2.88
CA PRO A 29 -5.39 15.29 1.60
C PRO A 29 -5.82 16.76 1.70
N PRO A 30 -5.89 17.49 0.56
CA PRO A 30 -6.45 18.82 0.51
C PRO A 30 -7.83 18.92 1.18
N ALA A 31 -8.04 19.93 2.03
CA ALA A 31 -9.31 20.15 2.73
C ALA A 31 -10.53 20.26 1.79
N LYS A 32 -10.31 20.76 0.56
CA LYS A 32 -11.35 20.85 -0.49
C LYS A 32 -11.89 19.48 -0.95
N TYR A 33 -11.22 18.38 -0.64
CA TYR A 33 -11.71 17.02 -0.90
C TYR A 33 -12.77 16.55 0.12
N GLY A 34 -13.11 17.40 1.10
CA GLY A 34 -14.19 17.17 2.05
C GLY A 34 -13.90 16.08 3.09
N ASN A 35 -14.91 15.79 3.91
CA ASN A 35 -14.82 14.90 5.07
C ASN A 35 -14.67 13.43 4.68
N ALA A 36 -14.10 12.62 5.59
CA ALA A 36 -13.96 11.16 5.43
C ALA A 36 -15.28 10.52 4.93
N PRO A 37 -15.24 9.76 3.82
CA PRO A 37 -16.44 9.10 3.30
C PRO A 37 -16.95 8.08 4.33
N LEU A 38 -18.27 8.00 4.51
CA LEU A 38 -18.88 6.97 5.35
C LEU A 38 -18.58 5.57 4.78
N LEU A 39 -18.56 4.57 5.65
CA LEU A 39 -18.38 3.18 5.24
C LEU A 39 -19.58 2.71 4.43
N GLU A 40 -19.31 1.96 3.36
CA GLU A 40 -20.35 1.35 2.54
C GLU A 40 -21.12 0.28 3.34
N PRO A 41 -22.46 0.27 3.28
CA PRO A 41 -23.28 -0.79 3.86
C PRO A 41 -22.94 -2.15 3.25
N ILE A 42 -23.12 -3.21 4.03
CA ILE A 42 -22.99 -4.59 3.56
C ILE A 42 -24.35 -5.28 3.74
N SER A 43 -24.67 -6.26 2.89
CA SER A 43 -25.92 -7.02 3.04
C SER A 43 -25.92 -7.87 4.31
N GLU A 44 -27.09 -8.35 4.74
CA GLU A 44 -27.19 -9.23 5.92
C GLU A 44 -26.33 -10.50 5.75
N ASP A 45 -26.39 -11.16 4.58
CA ASP A 45 -25.52 -12.32 4.27
C ASP A 45 -24.03 -11.98 4.37
N GLN A 46 -23.63 -10.80 3.89
CA GLN A 46 -22.26 -10.33 4.00
C GLN A 46 -21.86 -10.06 5.46
N ASN A 47 -22.79 -9.54 6.26
CA ASN A 47 -22.59 -9.31 7.68
C ASN A 47 -22.43 -10.62 8.47
N GLU A 48 -23.21 -11.66 8.16
CA GLU A 48 -23.03 -12.99 8.75
C GLU A 48 -21.65 -13.59 8.43
N LYS A 49 -21.19 -13.41 7.19
CA LYS A 49 -19.85 -13.85 6.76
C LYS A 49 -18.75 -13.06 7.44
N TYR A 50 -18.92 -11.75 7.58
CA TYR A 50 -18.04 -10.91 8.37
C TYR A 50 -17.95 -11.40 9.83
N ARG A 51 -19.09 -11.66 10.47
CA ARG A 51 -19.18 -12.20 11.84
C ARG A 51 -18.46 -13.53 11.98
N ALA A 52 -18.55 -14.42 10.99
CA ALA A 52 -17.84 -15.70 11.01
C ALA A 52 -16.31 -15.50 11.02
N VAL A 53 -15.79 -14.57 10.20
CA VAL A 53 -14.36 -14.22 10.21
C VAL A 53 -13.96 -13.55 11.52
N LEU A 54 -14.77 -12.59 11.99
CA LEU A 54 -14.54 -11.87 13.25
C LEU A 54 -14.42 -12.83 14.44
N ARG A 55 -15.36 -13.76 14.60
CA ARG A 55 -15.36 -14.75 15.68
C ARG A 55 -14.12 -15.64 15.66
N HIS A 56 -13.65 -16.04 14.47
CA HIS A 56 -12.44 -16.85 14.35
C HIS A 56 -11.21 -16.13 14.91
N PHE A 57 -11.04 -14.83 14.61
CA PHE A 57 -9.89 -14.05 15.07
C PHE A 57 -10.07 -13.42 16.46
N GLN A 58 -11.26 -13.53 17.05
CA GLN A 58 -11.54 -13.18 18.44
C GLN A 58 -11.43 -14.37 19.41
N ASP A 59 -11.14 -15.57 18.89
CA ASP A 59 -10.92 -16.74 19.71
C ASP A 59 -9.63 -16.59 20.54
N ASP A 60 -9.76 -16.54 21.87
CA ASP A 60 -8.64 -16.40 22.80
C ASP A 60 -7.68 -17.60 22.77
N ASP A 61 -8.15 -18.75 22.27
CA ASP A 61 -7.33 -19.95 22.09
C ASP A 61 -6.57 -19.96 20.75
N LEU A 62 -6.83 -18.99 19.85
CA LEU A 62 -6.13 -18.88 18.57
C LEU A 62 -4.65 -18.62 18.77
N LYS A 63 -3.83 -19.58 18.35
CA LYS A 63 -2.37 -19.44 18.25
C LYS A 63 -1.93 -19.75 16.83
N LEU A 64 -0.94 -19.00 16.38
CA LEU A 64 -0.38 -19.11 15.03
C LEU A 64 1.13 -19.32 15.11
N PRO A 65 1.76 -19.95 14.10
CA PRO A 65 3.21 -20.10 14.02
C PRO A 65 3.91 -18.79 13.67
N GLU A 66 5.24 -18.80 13.67
CA GLU A 66 6.08 -17.63 13.35
C GLU A 66 6.43 -17.50 11.85
N ASN A 67 6.30 -18.58 11.06
CA ASN A 67 6.67 -18.58 9.65
C ASN A 67 5.76 -19.47 8.81
N LEU A 68 5.75 -19.23 7.50
CA LEU A 68 4.87 -19.92 6.56
C LEU A 68 5.20 -21.40 6.42
N ASN A 69 6.47 -21.79 6.55
CA ASN A 69 6.87 -23.19 6.49
C ASN A 69 6.24 -24.02 7.62
N ASP A 70 6.23 -23.48 8.84
CA ASP A 70 5.58 -24.14 9.98
C ASP A 70 4.06 -24.20 9.79
N LEU A 71 3.45 -23.13 9.24
CA LEU A 71 2.02 -23.11 8.91
C LEU A 71 1.65 -24.18 7.87
N ASP A 72 2.41 -24.27 6.78
CA ASP A 72 2.14 -25.19 5.67
C ASP A 72 2.36 -26.65 6.07
N ASN A 73 3.30 -26.92 6.99
CA ASN A 73 3.59 -28.25 7.49
C ASN A 73 2.78 -28.63 8.74
N GLY A 74 1.93 -27.76 9.28
CA GLY A 74 1.15 -28.01 10.51
C GLY A 74 2.04 -28.18 11.75
N THR A 75 3.16 -27.44 11.82
CA THR A 75 4.08 -27.46 12.96
C THR A 75 3.65 -26.40 13.98
N HIS A 76 3.35 -26.84 15.20
CA HIS A 76 2.76 -25.99 16.25
C HIS A 76 3.70 -25.71 17.44
N ALA A 77 4.99 -26.04 17.32
CA ALA A 77 5.93 -26.05 18.45
C ALA A 77 6.20 -24.65 19.04
N ASN A 78 6.09 -23.60 18.23
CA ASN A 78 6.37 -22.22 18.62
C ASN A 78 5.14 -21.31 18.43
N ASP A 79 3.95 -21.89 18.43
CA ASP A 79 2.72 -21.13 18.21
C ASP A 79 2.49 -20.15 19.35
N ARG A 80 2.21 -18.90 18.98
CA ARG A 80 1.92 -17.82 19.93
C ARG A 80 0.59 -17.14 19.64
N PRO A 81 -0.08 -16.60 20.68
CA PRO A 81 -1.29 -15.80 20.51
C PRO A 81 -1.01 -14.53 19.69
N LEU A 82 -2.08 -13.87 19.27
CA LEU A 82 -2.01 -12.58 18.59
C LEU A 82 -1.46 -11.51 19.55
N SER A 83 -0.45 -10.75 19.09
CA SER A 83 0.00 -9.55 19.78
C SER A 83 -1.01 -8.42 19.63
N ASP A 84 -0.93 -7.37 20.46
CA ASP A 84 -1.84 -6.23 20.35
C ASP A 84 -1.70 -5.51 19.01
N TRP A 85 -0.50 -5.51 18.41
CA TRP A 85 -0.28 -4.98 17.06
C TRP A 85 -0.96 -5.82 15.98
N GLU A 86 -0.96 -7.14 16.12
CA GLU A 86 -1.67 -8.04 15.20
C GLU A 86 -3.18 -7.83 15.33
N LYS A 87 -3.70 -7.68 16.56
CA LYS A 87 -5.10 -7.35 16.81
C LYS A 87 -5.49 -5.99 16.22
N PHE A 88 -4.60 -5.00 16.32
CA PHE A 88 -4.78 -3.68 15.67
C PHE A 88 -4.86 -3.78 14.15
N TRP A 89 -4.05 -4.64 13.53
CA TRP A 89 -4.08 -4.86 12.08
C TRP A 89 -5.35 -5.59 11.62
N LEU A 90 -5.92 -6.46 12.45
CA LEU A 90 -7.16 -7.21 12.22
C LEU A 90 -8.41 -6.34 12.44
N SER A 91 -8.50 -5.26 11.66
CA SER A 91 -9.62 -4.33 11.66
C SER A 91 -10.85 -4.87 10.92
N ARG A 92 -12.00 -4.23 11.11
CA ARG A 92 -13.23 -4.48 10.33
C ARG A 92 -12.94 -4.46 8.82
N GLU A 93 -12.28 -3.39 8.36
CA GLU A 93 -11.96 -3.19 6.95
C GLU A 93 -10.96 -4.22 6.45
N CYS A 94 -10.03 -4.69 7.30
CA CYS A 94 -9.15 -5.81 6.98
C CYS A 94 -9.96 -7.06 6.62
N PHE A 95 -10.89 -7.47 7.48
CA PHE A 95 -11.74 -8.62 7.20
C PHE A 95 -12.55 -8.45 5.92
N LEU A 96 -13.12 -7.27 5.69
CA LEU A 96 -13.87 -6.99 4.48
C LEU A 96 -13.01 -7.03 3.21
N ARG A 97 -11.75 -6.58 3.24
CA ARG A 97 -10.83 -6.71 2.10
C ARG A 97 -10.62 -8.17 1.72
N TYR A 98 -10.35 -9.02 2.71
CA TYR A 98 -10.12 -10.45 2.46
C TYR A 98 -11.39 -11.18 2.04
N LEU A 99 -12.55 -10.83 2.59
CA LEU A 99 -13.85 -11.35 2.14
C LEU A 99 -14.12 -10.96 0.68
N ARG A 100 -13.97 -9.68 0.31
CA ARG A 100 -14.16 -9.22 -1.07
C ARG A 100 -13.21 -9.93 -2.04
N ALA A 101 -11.92 -10.02 -1.71
CA ALA A 101 -10.93 -10.70 -2.54
C ALA A 101 -11.23 -12.19 -2.74
N ASN A 102 -11.82 -12.85 -1.74
CA ASN A 102 -12.21 -14.25 -1.79
C ASN A 102 -13.67 -14.47 -2.17
N LYS A 103 -14.32 -13.49 -2.82
CA LYS A 103 -15.72 -13.57 -3.29
C LYS A 103 -16.68 -14.00 -2.18
N TRP A 104 -16.46 -13.48 -0.98
CA TRP A 104 -17.24 -13.74 0.23
C TRP A 104 -17.25 -15.21 0.68
N ASN A 105 -16.23 -15.99 0.31
CA ASN A 105 -16.00 -17.30 0.90
C ASN A 105 -15.24 -17.14 2.23
N THR A 106 -15.91 -17.46 3.34
CA THR A 106 -15.38 -17.28 4.71
C THR A 106 -14.16 -18.13 4.99
N ALA A 107 -14.16 -19.41 4.61
CA ALA A 107 -13.03 -20.31 4.83
C ALA A 107 -11.76 -19.85 4.09
N ASN A 108 -11.91 -19.40 2.83
CA ASN A 108 -10.80 -18.87 2.05
C ASN A 108 -10.31 -17.52 2.60
N ALA A 109 -11.22 -16.66 3.05
CA ALA A 109 -10.86 -15.40 3.69
C ALA A 109 -10.06 -15.62 4.98
N ILE A 110 -10.50 -16.54 5.85
CA ILE A 110 -9.78 -16.93 7.07
C ILE A 110 -8.39 -17.49 6.69
N LYS A 111 -8.32 -18.42 5.74
CA LYS A 111 -7.03 -18.99 5.29
C LYS A 111 -6.07 -17.91 4.78
N GLY A 112 -6.54 -16.97 3.96
CA GLY A 112 -5.72 -15.88 3.43
C GLY A 112 -5.25 -14.89 4.50
N LEU A 113 -6.13 -14.56 5.45
CA LEU A 113 -5.78 -13.73 6.61
C LEU A 113 -4.74 -14.40 7.49
N THR A 114 -4.94 -15.67 7.84
CA THR A 114 -3.98 -16.45 8.64
C THR A 114 -2.63 -16.54 7.96
N LYS A 115 -2.59 -16.86 6.65
CA LYS A 115 -1.36 -16.85 5.87
C LYS A 115 -0.67 -15.49 5.93
N THR A 116 -1.42 -14.40 5.84
CA THR A 116 -0.84 -13.05 5.87
C THR A 116 -0.32 -12.67 7.25
N LEU A 117 -1.03 -13.01 8.34
CA LEU A 117 -0.53 -12.78 9.70
C LEU A 117 0.81 -13.48 9.91
N VAL A 118 0.90 -14.76 9.52
CA VAL A 118 2.15 -15.54 9.65
C VAL A 118 3.25 -14.98 8.74
N TRP A 119 2.93 -14.59 7.50
CA TRP A 119 3.89 -13.91 6.63
C TRP A 119 4.39 -12.58 7.22
N ARG A 120 3.50 -11.81 7.86
CA ARG A 120 3.88 -10.55 8.54
C ARG A 120 4.85 -10.80 9.69
N ARG A 121 4.72 -11.91 10.42
CA ARG A 121 5.69 -12.34 11.45
C ARG A 121 7.05 -12.64 10.80
N GLU A 122 7.03 -13.46 9.75
CA GLU A 122 8.24 -13.91 9.07
C GLU A 122 9.06 -12.77 8.47
N ILE A 123 8.40 -11.78 7.87
CA ILE A 123 9.07 -10.64 7.24
C ILE A 123 9.36 -9.48 8.22
N GLY A 124 8.90 -9.56 9.48
CA GLY A 124 9.17 -8.57 10.52
C GLY A 124 8.30 -7.30 10.42
N LEU A 125 7.01 -7.46 10.15
CA LEU A 125 6.02 -6.38 10.00
C LEU A 125 5.00 -6.31 11.14
N THR A 126 5.27 -6.93 12.29
CA THR A 126 4.31 -6.90 13.39
C THR A 126 4.48 -5.68 14.28
N HIS A 127 5.64 -5.01 14.24
CA HIS A 127 6.00 -3.88 15.13
C HIS A 127 6.07 -4.25 16.62
N GLY A 128 5.86 -5.52 16.94
CA GLY A 128 5.98 -6.04 18.27
C GLY A 128 7.43 -6.33 18.64
N LYS A 129 7.67 -6.47 19.94
CA LYS A 129 8.99 -6.85 20.48
C LYS A 129 9.40 -8.28 20.11
N GLU A 130 8.45 -9.05 19.58
CA GLU A 130 8.62 -10.45 19.17
C GLU A 130 9.34 -10.57 17.81
N ASP A 131 9.33 -9.50 16.99
CA ASP A 131 10.01 -9.48 15.70
C ASP A 131 11.54 -9.58 15.89
N LYS A 132 12.12 -10.73 15.50
CA LYS A 132 13.56 -11.01 15.63
C LYS A 132 14.40 -10.21 14.62
N ASP A 133 13.85 -9.94 13.45
CA ASP A 133 14.48 -9.16 12.38
C ASP A 133 13.45 -8.20 11.75
N PRO A 134 13.09 -7.10 12.45
CA PRO A 134 12.08 -6.17 11.97
C PRO A 134 12.43 -5.58 10.61
N LEU A 135 11.42 -5.42 9.75
CA LEU A 135 11.55 -4.65 8.52
C LEU A 135 11.52 -3.16 8.84
N THR A 136 12.71 -2.59 9.02
CA THR A 136 12.90 -1.18 9.39
C THR A 136 13.16 -0.29 8.19
N ALA A 137 12.98 1.03 8.39
CA ALA A 137 13.35 2.05 7.41
C ALA A 137 14.83 1.98 7.04
N ASP A 138 15.72 1.84 8.03
CA ASP A 138 17.16 1.80 7.83
C ASP A 138 17.59 0.60 6.98
N LYS A 139 16.91 -0.55 7.15
CA LYS A 139 17.18 -1.78 6.39
C LYS A 139 16.97 -1.60 4.90
N VAL A 140 16.00 -0.77 4.50
CA VAL A 140 15.64 -0.54 3.09
C VAL A 140 16.02 0.85 2.58
N ALA A 141 16.59 1.73 3.41
CA ALA A 141 16.90 3.11 3.05
C ALA A 141 17.77 3.22 1.80
N VAL A 142 18.82 2.38 1.72
CA VAL A 142 19.73 2.30 0.56
C VAL A 142 19.01 1.98 -0.74
N GLU A 143 17.91 1.23 -0.69
CA GLU A 143 17.12 0.94 -1.89
C GLU A 143 16.47 2.20 -2.46
N ASN A 144 16.18 3.20 -1.64
CA ASN A 144 15.44 4.38 -2.09
C ASN A 144 16.29 5.66 -2.18
N GLU A 145 17.63 5.58 -2.12
CA GLU A 145 18.53 6.76 -2.22
C GLU A 145 18.31 7.60 -3.49
N THR A 146 17.85 6.98 -4.58
CA THR A 146 17.54 7.68 -5.84
C THR A 146 16.08 8.13 -5.93
N GLY A 147 15.23 7.85 -4.94
CA GLY A 147 13.81 8.15 -4.97
C GLY A 147 13.05 7.36 -6.03
N LYS A 148 13.40 6.08 -6.20
CA LYS A 148 12.73 5.17 -7.15
C LYS A 148 11.30 4.85 -6.69
N GLN A 149 11.02 4.99 -5.39
CA GLN A 149 9.70 4.88 -4.80
C GLN A 149 9.38 6.11 -3.94
N VAL A 150 8.24 6.75 -4.17
CA VAL A 150 7.85 7.98 -3.44
C VAL A 150 6.36 7.96 -3.12
N ILE A 151 6.00 8.30 -1.88
CA ILE A 151 4.62 8.62 -1.50
C ILE A 151 4.47 10.14 -1.43
N LEU A 152 3.63 10.73 -2.27
CA LEU A 152 3.47 12.19 -2.33
C LEU A 152 2.10 12.59 -2.89
N GLY A 153 1.31 13.34 -2.12
CA GLY A 153 0.01 13.82 -2.57
C GLY A 153 -1.08 12.76 -2.58
N PHE A 154 -2.27 13.19 -3.02
CA PHE A 154 -3.50 12.41 -2.99
C PHE A 154 -4.30 12.58 -4.28
N ASP A 155 -5.02 11.53 -4.69
CA ASP A 155 -6.05 11.69 -5.74
C ASP A 155 -7.34 12.34 -5.18
N ASN A 156 -8.26 12.72 -6.06
CA ASN A 156 -9.53 13.36 -5.68
C ASN A 156 -10.41 12.50 -4.76
N ALA A 157 -10.15 11.18 -4.66
CA ALA A 157 -10.80 10.27 -3.73
C ALA A 157 -10.01 10.09 -2.43
N LYS A 158 -9.07 11.01 -2.15
CA LYS A 158 -8.20 11.04 -0.95
C LYS A 158 -7.27 9.85 -0.82
N ARG A 159 -6.98 9.16 -1.92
CA ARG A 159 -6.08 8.00 -1.92
C ARG A 159 -4.64 8.49 -2.03
N PRO A 160 -3.72 8.03 -1.17
CA PRO A 160 -2.31 8.34 -1.29
C PRO A 160 -1.79 7.96 -2.68
N LEU A 161 -0.93 8.81 -3.25
CA LEU A 161 -0.24 8.52 -4.50
C LEU A 161 1.08 7.84 -4.21
N TYR A 162 1.29 6.70 -4.85
CA TYR A 162 2.51 5.92 -4.77
C TYR A 162 3.20 5.91 -6.13
N TYR A 163 4.26 6.70 -6.25
CA TYR A 163 5.10 6.76 -7.43
C TYR A 163 6.11 5.61 -7.45
N MET A 164 6.17 4.91 -8.58
CA MET A 164 7.19 3.92 -8.89
C MET A 164 7.94 4.39 -10.15
N LYS A 165 9.12 4.97 -9.96
CA LYS A 165 9.97 5.53 -11.01
C LYS A 165 10.99 4.47 -11.43
N ASN A 166 10.55 3.49 -12.23
CA ASN A 166 11.27 2.25 -12.52
C ASN A 166 12.64 2.46 -13.18
N GLY A 167 12.84 3.56 -13.92
CA GLY A 167 14.14 3.88 -14.50
C GLY A 167 15.17 4.45 -13.52
N ARG A 168 14.87 4.52 -12.22
CA ARG A 168 15.75 5.04 -11.17
C ARG A 168 16.41 3.95 -10.33
N GLN A 169 16.49 2.71 -10.82
CA GLN A 169 17.08 1.60 -10.08
C GLN A 169 18.55 1.88 -9.74
N ASN A 170 18.88 1.75 -8.47
CA ASN A 170 20.18 2.11 -7.89
C ASN A 170 20.90 0.93 -7.23
N THR A 171 20.24 -0.23 -7.14
CA THR A 171 20.80 -1.43 -6.52
C THR A 171 20.69 -2.64 -7.42
N GLU A 172 21.60 -3.59 -7.23
CA GLU A 172 21.51 -4.91 -7.84
C GLU A 172 20.29 -5.68 -7.31
N SER A 173 19.77 -6.56 -8.16
CA SER A 173 18.57 -7.34 -7.83
C SER A 173 18.78 -8.20 -6.60
N SER A 174 17.94 -8.03 -5.59
CA SER A 174 18.01 -8.76 -4.33
C SER A 174 16.65 -8.84 -3.65
N PHE A 175 16.52 -9.72 -2.65
CA PHE A 175 15.32 -9.80 -1.83
C PHE A 175 14.99 -8.48 -1.10
N ARG A 176 16.00 -7.63 -0.86
CA ARG A 176 15.81 -6.31 -0.23
C ARG A 176 14.94 -5.38 -1.07
N GLN A 177 14.89 -5.55 -2.40
CA GLN A 177 13.95 -4.82 -3.26
C GLN A 177 12.49 -5.23 -3.01
N VAL A 178 12.25 -6.50 -2.68
CA VAL A 178 10.91 -6.96 -2.26
C VAL A 178 10.56 -6.36 -0.90
N GLN A 179 11.53 -6.31 0.03
CA GLN A 179 11.37 -5.68 1.34
C GLN A 179 11.09 -4.17 1.22
N GLU A 180 11.77 -3.46 0.32
CA GLU A 180 11.48 -2.04 0.04
C GLU A 180 10.05 -1.85 -0.47
N LEU A 181 9.60 -2.66 -1.45
CA LEU A 181 8.21 -2.61 -1.93
C LEU A 181 7.22 -2.81 -0.78
N VAL A 182 7.45 -3.79 0.07
CA VAL A 182 6.63 -4.06 1.26
C VAL A 182 6.60 -2.86 2.20
N TYR A 183 7.77 -2.30 2.52
CA TYR A 183 7.88 -1.14 3.41
C TYR A 183 7.15 0.09 2.86
N MET A 184 7.28 0.35 1.56
CA MET A 184 6.60 1.46 0.89
C MET A 184 5.08 1.23 0.77
N MET A 185 4.64 -0.02 0.63
CA MET A 185 3.22 -0.40 0.69
C MET A 185 2.61 -0.22 2.08
N GLU A 186 3.31 -0.62 3.15
CA GLU A 186 2.89 -0.35 4.53
C GLU A 186 2.83 1.16 4.78
N THR A 187 3.78 1.92 4.23
CA THR A 187 3.79 3.39 4.30
C THR A 187 2.56 3.97 3.61
N ALA A 188 2.31 3.61 2.36
CA ALA A 188 1.17 4.13 1.58
C ALA A 188 -0.18 3.80 2.26
N THR A 189 -0.33 2.58 2.79
CA THR A 189 -1.55 2.16 3.47
C THR A 189 -1.72 2.81 4.85
N THR A 190 -0.61 3.10 5.55
CA THR A 190 -0.62 3.90 6.78
C THR A 190 -1.01 5.34 6.50
N VAL A 191 -0.53 5.95 5.41
CA VAL A 191 -0.89 7.33 5.03
C VAL A 191 -2.36 7.45 4.59
N ALA A 192 -3.01 6.35 4.18
CA ALA A 192 -4.42 6.39 3.79
C ALA A 192 -5.30 6.98 4.93
N PRO A 193 -6.07 8.04 4.65
CA PRO A 193 -6.83 8.75 5.67
C PRO A 193 -8.07 7.95 6.11
N GLN A 194 -8.80 8.50 7.09
CA GLN A 194 -10.06 7.94 7.58
C GLN A 194 -11.05 7.69 6.42
N GLY A 195 -11.67 6.50 6.42
CA GLY A 195 -12.62 6.07 5.37
C GLY A 195 -11.96 5.69 4.04
N VAL A 196 -10.63 5.75 3.92
CA VAL A 196 -9.91 5.37 2.70
C VAL A 196 -9.04 4.13 2.96
N GLU A 197 -9.30 3.09 2.16
CA GLU A 197 -8.56 1.82 2.24
C GLU A 197 -7.55 1.63 1.09
N LYS A 198 -7.73 2.36 -0.02
CA LYS A 198 -7.06 2.12 -1.29
C LYS A 198 -6.02 3.19 -1.60
N ILE A 199 -5.05 2.82 -2.45
CA ILE A 199 -3.99 3.69 -2.96
C ILE A 199 -4.06 3.79 -4.47
N THR A 200 -3.51 4.89 -5.01
CA THR A 200 -3.33 5.10 -6.45
C THR A 200 -1.86 4.97 -6.78
N VAL A 201 -1.52 4.04 -7.67
CA VAL A 201 -0.13 3.77 -8.08
C VAL A 201 0.15 4.46 -9.40
N LEU A 202 1.28 5.17 -9.46
CA LEU A 202 1.74 5.94 -10.61
C LEU A 202 3.10 5.39 -11.04
N VAL A 203 3.12 4.63 -12.14
CA VAL A 203 4.33 3.95 -12.63
C VAL A 203 4.91 4.69 -13.83
N ASP A 204 6.16 5.09 -13.70
CA ASP A 204 6.92 5.77 -14.74
C ASP A 204 8.11 4.91 -15.19
N PHE A 205 8.12 4.52 -16.46
CA PHE A 205 9.20 3.73 -17.06
C PHE A 205 10.24 4.58 -17.79
N LYS A 206 10.20 5.91 -17.66
CA LYS A 206 11.23 6.79 -18.22
C LYS A 206 12.61 6.38 -17.70
N SER A 207 13.59 6.33 -18.60
CA SER A 207 15.00 6.18 -18.23
C SER A 207 15.56 7.47 -17.65
N TYR A 208 16.31 7.34 -16.57
CA TYR A 208 16.90 8.43 -15.81
C TYR A 208 18.43 8.33 -15.85
N LYS A 209 19.13 9.46 -15.74
CA LYS A 209 20.60 9.54 -15.86
C LYS A 209 21.26 10.27 -14.68
N GLU A 210 20.53 10.51 -13.61
CA GLU A 210 21.08 11.10 -12.40
C GLU A 210 22.11 10.15 -11.73
N PRO A 211 23.08 10.69 -10.97
CA PRO A 211 24.04 9.89 -10.22
C PRO A 211 23.37 8.82 -9.34
N GLY A 212 24.02 7.66 -9.22
CA GLY A 212 23.54 6.52 -8.41
C GLY A 212 22.61 5.56 -9.14
N ILE A 213 22.07 5.92 -10.31
CA ILE A 213 21.23 5.04 -11.12
C ILE A 213 22.12 4.07 -11.92
N ILE A 214 21.87 2.77 -11.78
CA ILE A 214 22.69 1.71 -12.38
C ILE A 214 22.02 1.04 -13.59
N THR A 215 20.67 1.04 -13.66
CA THR A 215 19.92 0.41 -14.75
C THR A 215 18.52 0.98 -14.88
N ASP A 216 17.96 0.93 -16.09
CA ASP A 216 16.56 1.23 -16.40
C ASP A 216 15.80 -0.01 -16.91
N LYS A 217 16.43 -1.19 -16.86
CA LYS A 217 15.87 -2.45 -17.33
C LYS A 217 14.83 -2.99 -16.35
N ALA A 218 13.91 -3.79 -16.88
CA ALA A 218 12.96 -4.54 -16.05
C ALA A 218 13.71 -5.46 -15.06
N PRO A 219 13.17 -5.66 -13.85
CA PRO A 219 13.77 -6.57 -12.88
C PRO A 219 13.77 -8.02 -13.39
N PRO A 220 14.65 -8.89 -12.86
CA PRO A 220 14.57 -10.32 -13.11
C PRO A 220 13.15 -10.84 -12.84
N ILE A 221 12.67 -11.75 -13.69
CA ILE A 221 11.31 -12.31 -13.59
C ILE A 221 11.06 -12.95 -12.22
N SER A 222 12.08 -13.53 -11.59
CA SER A 222 11.99 -14.09 -10.24
C SER A 222 11.61 -13.04 -9.19
N ILE A 223 12.32 -11.90 -9.16
CA ILE A 223 12.03 -10.78 -8.26
C ILE A 223 10.66 -10.18 -8.58
N ALA A 224 10.35 -9.99 -9.86
CA ALA A 224 9.05 -9.48 -10.29
C ALA A 224 7.89 -10.37 -9.82
N ARG A 225 8.05 -11.69 -9.91
CA ARG A 225 7.06 -12.65 -9.43
C ARG A 225 6.95 -12.64 -7.92
N MET A 226 8.06 -12.49 -7.18
CA MET A 226 8.02 -12.34 -5.72
C MET A 226 7.22 -11.09 -5.32
N CYS A 227 7.53 -9.93 -5.91
CA CYS A 227 6.77 -8.70 -5.68
C CYS A 227 5.29 -8.88 -6.01
N LEU A 228 4.98 -9.51 -7.16
CA LEU A 228 3.60 -9.73 -7.55
C LEU A 228 2.86 -10.66 -6.58
N ASN A 229 3.49 -11.74 -6.13
CA ASN A 229 2.90 -12.67 -5.17
C ASN A 229 2.62 -11.96 -3.84
N VAL A 230 3.56 -11.16 -3.33
CA VAL A 230 3.35 -10.35 -2.12
C VAL A 230 2.13 -9.44 -2.26
N MET A 231 2.03 -8.72 -3.39
CA MET A 231 0.93 -7.79 -3.64
C MET A 231 -0.43 -8.49 -3.73
N GLN A 232 -0.51 -9.66 -4.38
CA GLN A 232 -1.76 -10.39 -4.56
C GLN A 232 -2.19 -11.13 -3.29
N ASP A 233 -1.25 -11.75 -2.58
CA ASP A 233 -1.56 -12.59 -1.42
C ASP A 233 -1.80 -11.78 -0.15
N HIS A 234 -1.06 -10.67 0.04
CA HIS A 234 -0.99 -9.98 1.33
C HIS A 234 -1.55 -8.55 1.31
N TYR A 235 -1.77 -7.98 0.12
CA TYR A 235 -2.38 -6.65 -0.06
C TYR A 235 -3.69 -6.68 -0.86
N PRO A 236 -4.64 -7.59 -0.56
CA PRO A 236 -5.90 -7.68 -1.29
C PRO A 236 -6.68 -6.37 -1.19
N GLU A 237 -7.33 -5.99 -2.29
CA GLU A 237 -8.21 -4.83 -2.35
C GLU A 237 -7.56 -3.49 -1.95
N ARG A 238 -6.23 -3.36 -2.02
CA ARG A 238 -5.51 -2.09 -1.78
C ARG A 238 -5.36 -1.22 -3.03
N LEU A 239 -5.28 -1.80 -4.22
CA LEU A 239 -5.13 -1.03 -5.46
C LEU A 239 -6.48 -0.41 -5.87
N ALA A 240 -6.52 0.91 -6.03
CA ALA A 240 -7.62 1.60 -6.70
C ALA A 240 -7.42 1.70 -8.21
N LYS A 241 -6.27 2.24 -8.62
CA LYS A 241 -5.85 2.35 -10.02
C LYS A 241 -4.32 2.30 -10.10
N CYS A 242 -3.80 1.80 -11.21
CA CYS A 242 -2.39 1.82 -11.56
C CYS A 242 -2.25 2.50 -12.91
N VAL A 243 -1.67 3.69 -12.95
CA VAL A 243 -1.45 4.43 -14.19
C VAL A 243 0.00 4.26 -14.61
N LEU A 244 0.24 3.80 -15.84
CA LEU A 244 1.56 3.47 -16.36
C LEU A 244 1.87 4.37 -17.56
N ILE A 245 2.97 5.12 -17.50
CA ILE A 245 3.43 6.02 -18.56
C ILE A 245 4.86 5.73 -18.99
N ASN A 246 5.27 6.33 -20.11
CA ASN A 246 6.62 6.24 -20.63
C ASN A 246 7.10 4.81 -20.90
N ILE A 247 6.19 3.88 -21.21
CA ILE A 247 6.50 2.45 -21.31
C ILE A 247 7.35 2.18 -22.57
N PRO A 248 8.64 1.83 -22.45
CA PRO A 248 9.45 1.45 -23.60
C PRO A 248 9.02 0.08 -24.13
N TRP A 249 9.37 -0.21 -25.39
CA TRP A 249 8.96 -1.45 -26.07
C TRP A 249 9.34 -2.74 -25.31
N PHE A 250 10.47 -2.75 -24.61
CA PHE A 250 10.93 -3.90 -23.82
C PHE A 250 10.12 -4.06 -22.52
N ALA A 251 9.72 -2.94 -21.90
CA ALA A 251 8.83 -2.98 -20.73
C ALA A 251 7.43 -3.44 -21.13
N TRP A 252 6.97 -3.10 -22.34
CA TRP A 252 5.75 -3.67 -22.91
C TRP A 252 5.83 -5.19 -23.05
N ALA A 253 6.96 -5.73 -23.51
CA ALA A 253 7.16 -7.17 -23.60
C ALA A 253 7.13 -7.83 -22.21
N PHE A 254 7.78 -7.21 -21.22
CA PHE A 254 7.77 -7.67 -19.84
C PHE A 254 6.37 -7.61 -19.20
N LEU A 255 5.63 -6.51 -19.37
CA LEU A 255 4.26 -6.37 -18.88
C LEU A 255 3.35 -7.44 -19.48
N LYS A 256 3.47 -7.73 -20.79
CA LYS A 256 2.73 -8.83 -21.43
C LYS A 256 3.07 -10.19 -20.84
N MET A 257 4.31 -10.41 -20.44
CA MET A 257 4.73 -11.65 -19.76
C MET A 257 4.15 -11.75 -18.34
N MET A 258 4.04 -10.64 -17.63
CA MET A 258 3.52 -10.61 -16.27
C MET A 258 1.98 -10.59 -16.21
N TYR A 259 1.33 -10.07 -17.25
CA TYR A 259 -0.12 -9.86 -17.31
C TYR A 259 -0.96 -11.12 -17.01
N PRO A 260 -0.60 -12.34 -17.47
CA PRO A 260 -1.35 -13.55 -17.14
C PRO A 260 -1.43 -13.84 -15.64
N PHE A 261 -0.44 -13.41 -14.85
CA PHE A 261 -0.38 -13.67 -13.41
C PHE A 261 -1.21 -12.68 -12.58
N LEU A 262 -1.77 -11.63 -13.19
CA LEU A 262 -2.65 -10.68 -12.51
C LEU A 262 -4.09 -11.21 -12.48
N ASP A 263 -4.75 -11.08 -11.33
CA ASP A 263 -6.19 -11.33 -11.24
C ASP A 263 -7.01 -10.36 -12.12
N PRO A 264 -8.23 -10.73 -12.56
CA PRO A 264 -9.05 -9.89 -13.43
C PRO A 264 -9.38 -8.49 -12.86
N ALA A 265 -9.57 -8.36 -11.54
CA ALA A 265 -9.90 -7.08 -10.94
C ALA A 265 -8.68 -6.14 -10.94
N THR A 266 -7.48 -6.67 -10.74
CA THR A 266 -6.23 -5.90 -10.89
C THR A 266 -5.99 -5.46 -12.32
N LYS A 267 -6.24 -6.34 -13.30
CA LYS A 267 -6.16 -6.00 -14.73
C LYS A 267 -7.05 -4.81 -15.10
N ALA A 268 -8.29 -4.79 -14.61
CA ALA A 268 -9.24 -3.72 -14.88
C ALA A 268 -8.84 -2.36 -14.29
N LYS A 269 -7.88 -2.33 -13.36
CA LYS A 269 -7.39 -1.12 -12.69
C LYS A 269 -6.14 -0.54 -13.36
N ALA A 270 -5.55 -1.24 -14.33
CA ALA A 270 -4.37 -0.79 -15.05
C ALA A 270 -4.75 0.14 -16.21
N ILE A 271 -4.16 1.34 -16.22
CA ILE A 271 -4.36 2.38 -17.23
C ILE A 271 -3.01 2.61 -17.90
N PHE A 272 -2.94 2.48 -19.22
CA PHE A 272 -1.70 2.54 -19.98
C PHE A 272 -1.67 3.76 -20.89
N ASP A 273 -0.52 4.44 -20.92
CA ASP A 273 -0.23 5.57 -21.83
C ASP A 273 -1.20 6.75 -21.71
N GLU A 274 -1.83 6.92 -20.55
CA GLU A 274 -2.56 8.14 -20.18
C GLU A 274 -1.72 9.01 -19.24
N PRO A 275 -1.57 10.33 -19.51
CA PRO A 275 -0.85 11.24 -18.62
C PRO A 275 -1.43 11.28 -17.20
N PHE A 276 -0.58 11.40 -16.19
CA PHE A 276 -1.02 11.38 -14.78
C PHE A 276 -1.96 12.55 -14.44
N GLU A 277 -1.78 13.70 -15.09
CA GLU A 277 -2.61 14.91 -14.93
C GLU A 277 -4.07 14.71 -15.36
N ASN A 278 -4.38 13.65 -16.12
CA ASN A 278 -5.77 13.27 -16.41
C ASN A 278 -6.49 12.69 -15.18
N HIS A 279 -5.74 12.25 -14.18
CA HIS A 279 -6.27 11.53 -13.02
C HIS A 279 -6.01 12.23 -11.69
N ILE A 280 -4.95 13.04 -11.63
CA ILE A 280 -4.48 13.73 -10.43
C ILE A 280 -4.54 15.23 -10.65
N GLU A 281 -5.09 15.96 -9.69
CA GLU A 281 -5.13 17.41 -9.81
C GLU A 281 -3.72 18.03 -9.73
N PRO A 282 -3.47 19.17 -10.40
CA PRO A 282 -2.14 19.75 -10.47
C PRO A 282 -1.50 20.04 -9.10
N SER A 283 -2.26 20.52 -8.11
CA SER A 283 -1.75 20.81 -6.75
C SER A 283 -1.31 19.60 -5.95
N GLN A 284 -1.55 18.38 -6.44
CA GLN A 284 -1.15 17.12 -5.78
C GLN A 284 -0.19 16.29 -6.64
N LEU A 285 0.15 16.76 -7.83
CA LEU A 285 1.00 16.05 -8.78
C LEU A 285 2.39 16.71 -8.86
N ASP A 286 3.43 15.88 -8.91
CA ASP A 286 4.82 16.28 -9.19
C ASP A 286 4.90 17.04 -10.53
N ALA A 287 5.59 18.18 -10.54
CA ALA A 287 5.80 19.05 -11.69
C ALA A 287 6.53 18.32 -12.84
N LEU A 288 7.25 17.24 -12.55
CA LEU A 288 7.80 16.32 -13.54
C LEU A 288 6.72 15.71 -14.45
N TYR A 289 5.48 15.63 -13.97
CA TYR A 289 4.33 15.07 -14.66
C TYR A 289 3.23 16.13 -14.88
N ASN A 290 3.62 17.37 -15.20
CA ASN A 290 2.69 18.49 -15.46
C ASN A 290 1.82 18.89 -14.26
N GLY A 291 2.23 18.55 -13.05
CA GLY A 291 1.65 19.07 -11.81
C GLY A 291 2.24 20.41 -11.36
N LEU A 292 1.92 20.81 -10.13
CA LEU A 292 2.39 22.05 -9.50
C LEU A 292 3.42 21.79 -8.39
N LEU A 293 3.61 20.55 -7.93
CA LEU A 293 4.55 20.25 -6.87
C LEU A 293 5.98 20.24 -7.42
N ASP A 294 6.81 21.24 -7.10
CA ASP A 294 8.25 21.24 -7.44
C ASP A 294 9.00 20.30 -6.49
N PHE A 295 8.73 19.01 -6.64
CA PHE A 295 9.28 17.96 -5.79
C PHE A 295 10.66 17.54 -6.27
N LYS A 296 11.67 17.75 -5.42
CA LYS A 296 13.05 17.30 -5.66
C LYS A 296 13.45 16.34 -4.57
N TYR A 297 13.56 15.07 -4.93
CA TYR A 297 13.94 14.03 -3.99
C TYR A 297 15.34 14.29 -3.45
N LYS A 298 15.44 14.44 -2.13
CA LYS A 298 16.68 14.50 -1.36
C LYS A 298 16.57 13.46 -0.26
N HIS A 299 17.32 12.38 -0.34
CA HIS A 299 17.14 11.23 0.54
C HIS A 299 17.26 11.63 2.01
N GLU A 300 18.25 12.45 2.33
CA GLU A 300 18.56 12.98 3.66
C GLU A 300 17.47 13.90 4.23
N VAL A 301 16.54 14.38 3.40
CA VAL A 301 15.39 15.21 3.84
C VAL A 301 14.11 14.38 3.83
N TYR A 302 13.80 13.76 2.70
CA TYR A 302 12.53 13.07 2.48
C TYR A 302 12.42 11.81 3.33
N TRP A 303 13.46 10.98 3.38
CA TRP A 303 13.39 9.68 4.04
C TRP A 303 13.21 9.82 5.55
N PRO A 304 14.01 10.61 6.29
CA PRO A 304 13.78 10.82 7.72
C PRO A 304 12.42 11.48 8.03
N ASP A 305 11.98 12.44 7.19
CA ASP A 305 10.66 13.09 7.35
C ASP A 305 9.52 12.08 7.20
N MET A 306 9.56 11.25 6.16
CA MET A 306 8.60 10.19 5.91
C MET A 306 8.55 9.20 7.07
N VAL A 307 9.70 8.64 7.47
CA VAL A 307 9.79 7.65 8.55
C VAL A 307 9.17 8.20 9.83
N LYS A 308 9.63 9.38 10.28
CA LYS A 308 9.13 9.99 11.52
C LYS A 308 7.61 10.20 11.47
N LYS A 309 7.11 10.81 10.41
CA LYS A 309 5.68 11.14 10.26
C LYS A 309 4.80 9.90 10.21
N VAL A 310 5.24 8.86 9.53
CA VAL A 310 4.49 7.60 9.37
C VAL A 310 4.49 6.81 10.67
N ASP A 311 5.61 6.79 11.39
CA ASP A 311 5.72 6.15 12.71
C ASP A 311 4.84 6.86 13.75
N ASP A 312 4.90 8.19 13.82
CA ASP A 312 4.03 9.00 14.69
C ASP A 312 2.55 8.75 14.38
N LEU A 313 2.19 8.67 13.08
CA LEU A 313 0.82 8.40 12.64
C LEU A 313 0.36 7.00 13.02
N ARG A 314 1.24 5.99 12.90
CA ARG A 314 0.94 4.61 13.28
C ARG A 314 0.71 4.48 14.79
N LEU A 315 1.62 5.05 15.59
CA LEU A 315 1.50 5.06 17.06
C LEU A 315 0.22 5.74 17.51
N LYS A 316 -0.11 6.92 16.96
CA LYS A 316 -1.36 7.61 17.27
C LYS A 316 -2.60 6.75 17.02
N ARG A 317 -2.61 5.97 15.94
CA ARG A 317 -3.74 5.08 15.59
C ARG A 317 -3.78 3.84 16.47
N PHE A 318 -2.62 3.32 16.86
CA PHE A 318 -2.51 2.24 17.84
C PHE A 318 -3.00 2.68 19.22
N ASP A 319 -2.65 3.90 19.67
CA ASP A 319 -3.18 4.47 20.92
C ASP A 319 -4.69 4.61 20.89
N ARG A 320 -5.26 4.99 19.73
CA ARG A 320 -6.72 5.01 19.56
C ARG A 320 -7.35 3.63 19.60
N PHE A 321 -6.69 2.63 19.01
CA PHE A 321 -7.11 1.24 19.12
C PHE A 321 -7.16 0.79 20.59
N LEU A 322 -6.12 1.09 21.38
CA LEU A 322 -6.09 0.81 22.82
C LEU A 322 -7.16 1.59 23.59
N LYS A 323 -7.36 2.89 23.27
CA LYS A 323 -8.44 3.73 23.85
C LYS A 323 -9.82 3.08 23.68
N PHE A 324 -10.06 2.43 22.54
CA PHE A 324 -11.32 1.75 22.24
C PHE A 324 -11.34 0.27 22.65
N GLY A 325 -10.45 -0.15 23.55
CA GLY A 325 -10.46 -1.47 24.18
C GLY A 325 -9.49 -2.49 23.60
N GLY A 326 -8.78 -2.15 22.51
CA GLY A 326 -7.75 -3.04 21.97
C GLY A 326 -8.27 -4.37 21.43
N ILE A 327 -9.51 -4.39 20.94
CA ILE A 327 -10.18 -5.61 20.48
C ILE A 327 -10.10 -5.79 18.97
N VAL A 328 -9.96 -7.04 18.54
CA VAL A 328 -10.01 -7.45 17.12
C VAL A 328 -11.35 -7.02 16.51
N GLY A 329 -11.30 -6.48 15.29
CA GLY A 329 -12.47 -6.04 14.54
C GLY A 329 -12.83 -4.56 14.72
N LEU A 330 -12.06 -3.77 15.49
CA LEU A 330 -12.23 -2.31 15.52
C LEU A 330 -12.08 -1.71 14.12
N SER A 331 -12.92 -0.72 13.79
CA SER A 331 -12.88 -0.10 12.47
C SER A 331 -11.68 0.83 12.33
N GLU A 332 -11.03 0.77 11.17
CA GLU A 332 -10.08 1.78 10.69
C GLU A 332 -10.71 3.17 10.66
N TYR A 333 -12.03 3.28 10.46
CA TYR A 333 -12.70 4.57 10.55
C TYR A 333 -12.57 5.17 11.95
N ASP A 334 -12.66 4.35 13.00
CA ASP A 334 -12.56 4.81 14.38
C ASP A 334 -11.11 5.07 14.82
N THR A 335 -10.18 4.19 14.43
CA THR A 335 -8.76 4.34 14.77
C THR A 335 -8.06 5.45 13.99
N LYS A 336 -8.50 5.75 12.75
CA LYS A 336 -7.99 6.87 11.93
C LYS A 336 -8.69 8.21 12.21
N GLY A 337 -9.82 8.19 12.92
CA GLY A 337 -10.60 9.39 13.25
C GLY A 337 -10.05 10.22 14.40
N GLN A 338 -10.79 11.26 14.76
CA GLN A 338 -10.50 12.13 15.91
C GLN A 338 -11.65 12.20 16.93
N HIS A 339 -12.77 11.55 16.64
CA HIS A 339 -13.94 11.52 17.52
C HIS A 339 -13.69 10.75 18.82
N ASP A 340 -14.50 11.00 19.84
CA ASP A 340 -14.32 10.40 21.17
C ASP A 340 -15.06 9.08 21.38
N GLU A 341 -16.15 8.86 20.64
CA GLU A 341 -17.00 7.67 20.75
C GLU A 341 -16.96 6.84 19.47
N LEU A 342 -17.03 5.51 19.59
CA LEU A 342 -17.06 4.61 18.44
C LEU A 342 -18.22 4.94 17.50
N LYS A 343 -17.91 5.24 16.24
CA LYS A 343 -18.91 5.40 15.19
C LYS A 343 -19.32 4.06 14.59
N TYR A 344 -18.40 3.07 14.58
CA TYR A 344 -18.64 1.73 14.08
C TYR A 344 -18.21 0.69 15.11
N PRO A 345 -19.05 0.41 16.13
CA PRO A 345 -18.79 -0.65 17.10
C PRO A 345 -18.46 -1.99 16.44
N VAL A 346 -17.64 -2.79 17.13
CA VAL A 346 -17.26 -4.14 16.69
C VAL A 346 -18.52 -5.00 16.66
N ASP A 347 -18.99 -5.33 15.45
CA ASP A 347 -20.24 -6.03 15.13
C ASP A 347 -21.47 -5.17 14.77
N MET A 348 -21.28 -3.88 14.53
CA MET A 348 -22.33 -3.02 13.97
C MET A 348 -22.69 -3.46 12.55
N VAL A 349 -23.99 -3.68 12.32
CA VAL A 349 -24.59 -3.78 10.99
C VAL A 349 -24.78 -2.36 10.46
N ILE A 350 -24.21 -2.07 9.29
CA ILE A 350 -24.26 -0.75 8.63
C ILE A 350 -25.30 -0.77 7.53
#